data_AF-A0AAU0L668-F1
#
_entry.id   AF-A0AAU0L668-F1
#
_cell.length_a   1.000
_cell.length_b   1.000
_cell.length_c   1.000
_cell.angle_alpha   90.00
_cell.angle_beta   90.00
_cell.angle_gamma   90.00
#
_symmetry.space_group_name_H-M   'P 1'
#
loop_
_entity.id
_entity.type
_entity.pdbx_description
1 polymer ?
#
loop_
_entity_poly.entity_id
_entity_poly.type
_entity_poly.pdbx_seq_one_letter_code
_entity_poly.pdbx_strand_id
1 'polypeptide(L)'
;MQRQARVIAINNQTGLIGLQPEGEDSCVLAQQLDTRPVNTGQMLSGEMDSVGMETFVNAQTQDRIEVFVEAYGLSAEAVELAMR
;
A
#
# COMPACT_ATOMS: atom_id res chain seq x y z
N MET A 1 5.86 13.37 -0.49
CA MET A 1 5.02 13.96 -1.58
C MET A 1 3.88 12.99 -1.89
N GLN A 2 2.70 13.43 -2.32
CA GLN A 2 1.65 12.45 -2.69
C GLN A 2 2.01 11.69 -3.96
N ARG A 3 2.01 10.36 -3.89
CA ARG A 3 2.27 9.45 -5.02
C ARG A 3 1.04 8.60 -5.27
N GLN A 4 0.88 8.13 -6.50
CA GLN A 4 -0.12 7.12 -6.85
C GLN A 4 0.56 5.74 -6.87
N ALA A 5 -0.08 4.74 -6.27
CA ALA A 5 0.40 3.37 -6.29
C ALA A 5 -0.74 2.38 -6.48
N ARG A 6 -0.45 1.33 -7.24
CA ARG A 6 -1.35 0.21 -7.46
C ARG A 6 -1.17 -0.81 -6.34
N VAL A 7 -2.28 -1.31 -5.78
CA VAL A 7 -2.26 -2.46 -4.88
C VAL A 7 -1.90 -3.71 -5.68
N ILE A 8 -0.77 -4.34 -5.36
CA ILE A 8 -0.27 -5.54 -6.06
C ILE A 8 -0.47 -6.82 -5.26
N ALA A 9 -0.56 -6.73 -3.93
CA ALA A 9 -0.75 -7.86 -3.04
C ALA A 9 -1.54 -7.45 -1.79
N ILE A 10 -2.31 -8.39 -1.24
CA ILE A 10 -3.08 -8.21 0.00
C ILE A 10 -2.99 -9.51 0.80
N ASN A 11 -2.64 -9.41 2.07
CA ASN A 11 -2.78 -10.48 3.04
C ASN A 11 -3.93 -10.13 4.00
N ASN A 12 -5.10 -10.73 3.76
CA ASN A 12 -6.30 -10.48 4.56
C ASN A 12 -6.22 -11.03 6.00
N GLN A 13 -5.24 -11.89 6.32
CA GLN A 13 -5.05 -12.41 7.67
C GLN A 13 -4.33 -11.40 8.57
N THR A 14 -3.40 -10.64 8.01
CA THR A 14 -2.57 -9.67 8.75
C THR A 14 -2.94 -8.22 8.47
N GLY A 15 -3.72 -7.95 7.41
CA GLY A 15 -4.02 -6.61 6.92
C GLY A 15 -2.88 -6.01 6.09
N LEU A 16 -1.83 -6.78 5.75
CA LEU A 16 -0.73 -6.28 4.93
C LEU A 16 -1.20 -6.01 3.49
N ILE A 17 -0.76 -4.88 2.95
CA ILE A 17 -0.98 -4.46 1.58
C ILE A 17 0.37 -4.11 0.93
N GLY A 18 0.59 -4.69 -0.24
CA GLY A 18 1.74 -4.41 -1.10
C GLY A 18 1.32 -3.41 -2.17
N LEU A 19 2.10 -2.36 -2.33
CA LEU A 19 1.82 -1.24 -3.22
C LEU A 19 2.99 -1.02 -4.16
N GLN A 20 2.70 -0.78 -5.44
CA GLN A 20 3.68 -0.39 -6.43
C GLN A 20 3.37 1.04 -6.92
N PRO A 21 4.16 2.04 -6.49
CA PRO A 21 4.11 3.39 -7.05
C PRO A 21 4.21 3.41 -8.58
N GLU A 22 3.42 4.25 -9.24
CA GLU A 22 3.44 4.36 -10.69
C GLU A 22 4.77 4.90 -11.20
N GLY A 23 5.36 4.19 -12.17
CA GLY A 23 6.65 4.56 -12.77
C GLY A 23 7.86 4.10 -11.99
N GLU A 24 7.69 3.26 -10.96
CA GLU A 24 8.77 2.70 -10.15
C GLU A 24 8.74 1.17 -10.09
N ASP A 25 9.93 0.56 -10.09
CA ASP A 25 10.10 -0.87 -9.84
C ASP A 25 10.11 -1.20 -8.34
N SER A 26 10.28 -0.18 -7.50
CA SER A 26 10.25 -0.34 -6.04
C SER A 26 8.83 -0.43 -5.51
N CYS A 27 8.66 -1.17 -4.43
CA CYS A 27 7.39 -1.39 -3.76
C CYS A 27 7.37 -0.81 -2.34
N VAL A 28 6.16 -0.66 -1.83
CA VAL A 28 5.84 -0.16 -0.50
C VAL A 28 5.02 -1.23 0.19
N LEU A 29 5.36 -1.52 1.44
CA LEU A 29 4.61 -2.41 2.30
C LEU A 29 3.94 -1.56 3.37
N ALA A 30 2.62 -1.71 3.48
CA ALA A 30 1.85 -1.05 4.51
C ALA A 30 0.88 -2.03 5.16
N GLN A 31 0.53 -1.79 6.42
CA GLN A 31 -0.52 -2.51 7.11
C GLN A 31 -1.77 -1.65 7.15
N GLN A 32 -2.88 -2.19 6.71
CA GLN A 32 -4.18 -1.56 6.87
C GLN A 32 -4.62 -1.60 8.33
N LEU A 33 -5.05 -0.46 8.86
CA LEU A 33 -5.48 -0.29 10.25
C LEU A 33 -7.00 -0.20 10.41
N ASP A 34 -7.73 -0.02 9.30
CA ASP A 34 -9.18 0.05 9.28
C ASP A 34 -9.82 -1.19 8.62
N THR A 35 -11.15 -1.20 8.52
CA THR A 35 -11.91 -2.31 7.92
C THR A 35 -12.44 -2.00 6.52
N ARG A 36 -11.92 -0.97 5.84
CA ARG A 36 -12.40 -0.63 4.50
C ARG A 36 -11.97 -1.69 3.49
N PRO A 37 -12.77 -1.95 2.44
CA PRO A 37 -12.33 -2.87 1.41
C PRO A 37 -11.16 -2.27 0.62
N VAL A 38 -10.06 -3.02 0.53
CA VAL A 38 -8.95 -2.78 -0.40
C VAL A 38 -8.88 -3.97 -1.34
N ASN A 39 -8.72 -3.70 -2.65
CA ASN A 39 -8.67 -4.75 -3.67
C ASN A 39 -7.39 -4.66 -4.49
N THR A 40 -6.87 -5.81 -4.91
CA THR A 40 -5.74 -5.86 -5.85
C THR A 40 -6.11 -5.14 -7.14
N GLY A 41 -5.18 -4.37 -7.68
CA GLY A 41 -5.35 -3.53 -8.86
C GLY A 41 -5.92 -2.14 -8.58
N GLN A 42 -6.44 -1.88 -7.37
CA GLN A 42 -6.93 -0.57 -6.95
C GLN A 42 -5.79 0.45 -6.92
N MET A 43 -6.11 1.71 -7.27
CA MET A 43 -5.16 2.83 -7.20
C MET A 43 -5.36 3.61 -5.90
N LEU A 44 -4.30 3.73 -5.12
CA LEU A 44 -4.24 4.51 -3.90
C LEU A 44 -3.30 5.70 -4.06
N SER A 45 -3.58 6.79 -3.37
CA SER A 45 -2.69 7.94 -3.30
C SER A 45 -2.36 8.35 -1.87
N GLY A 46 -1.11 8.70 -1.59
CA GLY A 46 -0.67 9.14 -0.26
C GLY A 46 0.84 9.37 -0.20
N GLU A 47 1.38 9.64 0.99
CA GLU A 47 2.83 9.69 1.23
C GLU A 47 3.37 8.26 1.35
N MET A 48 4.31 7.90 0.49
CA MET A 48 4.78 6.52 0.34
C MET A 48 6.31 6.41 0.45
N ASP A 49 6.94 7.51 0.83
CA ASP A 49 8.37 7.75 0.97
C ASP A 49 8.79 7.87 2.44
N SER A 50 7.92 7.48 3.37
CA SER A 50 8.14 7.54 4.81
C SER A 50 7.52 6.34 5.52
N VAL A 51 8.10 5.96 6.66
CA VAL A 51 7.59 4.91 7.56
C VAL A 51 6.75 5.58 8.66
N GLY A 52 5.58 5.03 8.95
CA GLY A 52 4.69 5.56 9.98
C GLY A 52 3.21 5.53 9.60
N MET A 53 2.37 6.16 10.43
CA MET A 53 0.94 6.28 10.12
C MET A 53 0.72 7.20 8.93
N GLU A 54 -0.12 6.75 8.01
CA GLU A 54 -0.54 7.53 6.85
C GLU A 54 -2.02 7.26 6.52
N THR A 55 -2.63 8.15 5.75
CA THR A 55 -3.92 7.95 5.13
C THR A 55 -3.77 7.84 3.62
N PHE A 56 -4.02 6.65 3.08
CA PHE A 56 -4.16 6.48 1.64
C PHE A 56 -5.56 6.83 1.16
N VAL A 57 -5.67 7.35 -0.05
CA VAL A 57 -6.95 7.73 -0.65
C VAL A 57 -7.18 6.87 -1.89
N ASN A 58 -8.31 6.17 -1.96
CA ASN A 58 -8.72 5.49 -3.18
C ASN A 58 -9.08 6.55 -4.24
N ALA A 59 -8.36 6.54 -5.36
CA ALA A 59 -8.54 7.54 -6.42
C ALA A 59 -9.96 7.52 -7.03
N GLN A 60 -10.62 6.35 -7.06
CA GLN A 60 -11.94 6.18 -7.67
C GLN A 60 -13.09 6.52 -6.70
N THR A 61 -13.03 6.01 -5.47
CA THR A 61 -14.13 6.15 -4.50
C THR A 61 -13.94 7.31 -3.53
N GLN A 62 -12.74 7.90 -3.48
CA GLN A 62 -12.32 8.88 -2.48
C GLN A 62 -12.33 8.35 -1.03
N ASP A 63 -12.35 7.02 -0.86
CA ASP A 63 -12.22 6.40 0.45
C ASP A 63 -10.85 6.65 1.07
N ARG A 64 -10.85 6.98 2.36
CA ARG A 64 -9.65 7.27 3.15
C ARG A 64 -9.26 6.05 3.98
N ILE A 65 -8.22 5.34 3.59
CA ILE A 65 -7.77 4.12 4.23
C ILE A 65 -6.65 4.46 5.20
N GLU A 66 -6.86 4.17 6.48
CA GLU A 66 -5.82 4.34 7.49
C GLU A 66 -4.82 3.20 7.40
N VAL A 67 -3.53 3.54 7.29
CA VAL A 67 -2.45 2.58 7.13
C VAL A 67 -1.27 2.91 8.02
N PHE A 68 -0.44 1.90 8.28
CA PHE A 68 0.91 2.06 8.79
C PHE A 68 1.90 1.61 7.71
N VAL A 69 2.68 2.52 7.14
CA VAL A 69 3.74 2.17 6.21
C VAL A 69 4.87 1.51 6.99
N GLU A 70 5.12 0.24 6.72
CA GLU A 70 6.17 -0.55 7.40
C GLU A 70 7.53 -0.37 6.72
N ALA A 71 7.52 -0.31 5.39
CA ALA A 71 8.74 -0.14 4.60
C ALA A 71 8.42 0.39 3.19
N TYR A 72 9.38 1.10 2.60
CA TYR A 72 9.34 1.58 1.22
C TYR A 72 10.69 1.31 0.53
N GLY A 73 10.71 1.35 -0.80
CA GLY A 73 11.91 1.04 -1.57
C GLY A 73 12.23 -0.46 -1.64
N LEU A 74 11.23 -1.32 -1.43
CA LEU A 74 11.38 -2.78 -1.46
C LEU A 74 11.42 -3.31 -2.90
N SER A 75 12.00 -4.49 -3.09
CA SER A 75 11.78 -5.25 -4.33
C SER A 75 10.45 -6.00 -4.29
N ALA A 76 9.95 -6.41 -5.45
CA ALA A 76 8.72 -7.22 -5.53
C ALA A 76 8.86 -8.53 -4.74
N GLU A 77 10.03 -9.16 -4.77
CA GLU A 77 10.29 -10.42 -4.04
C GLU A 77 10.23 -10.22 -2.52
N ALA A 78 10.67 -9.07 -2.02
CA ALA A 78 10.59 -8.76 -0.59
C ALA A 78 9.13 -8.60 -0.14
N VAL A 79 8.27 -8.00 -0.98
CA VAL A 79 6.83 -7.92 -0.73
C VAL A 79 6.21 -9.32 -0.77
N GLU A 80 6.54 -10.14 -1.76
CA GLU A 80 6.05 -11.52 -1.83
C GLU A 80 6.42 -12.35 -0.59
N LEU A 81 7.63 -12.16 -0.06
CA LEU A 81 8.08 -12.84 1.17
C LEU A 81 7.26 -12.41 2.39
N ALA A 82 6.93 -11.11 2.51
CA ALA A 82 6.11 -10.57 3.59
C ALA A 82 4.63 -11.00 3.50
N MET A 83 4.18 -11.44 2.32
CA MET A 83 2.80 -11.86 2.08
C MET A 83 2.53 -13.34 2.36
N ARG A 84 3.56 -14.12 2.67
CA ARG A 84 3.45 -15.55 3.04
C ARG A 84 3.00 -15.74 4.48
#